data_AF-A0A9E5EKJ0-F1
#
_entry.id   AF-A0A9E5EKJ0-F1
#
_cell.length_a   1.000
_cell.length_b   1.000
_cell.length_c   1.000
_cell.angle_alpha   90.00
_cell.angle_beta   90.00
_cell.angle_gamma   90.00
#
_symmetry.space_group_name_H-M   'P 1'
#
loop_
_entity.id
_entity.type
_entity.pdbx_description
1 polymer ?
#
loop_
_entity_poly.entity_id
_entity_poly.type
_entity_poly.pdbx_seq_one_letter_code
_entity_poly.pdbx_strand_id
1 'polypeptide(L)' 'ILLQNHGLIAIGGTAGAVEATTRMAEKSAGIFLGAASLGGPVFLPPDQVRRISGRPDELYRQKALKLA' A
#
# COMPACT_ATOMS: atom_id res chain seq x y z
N ILE A 1 7.68 2.96 -6.55
CA ILE A 1 7.83 3.73 -7.82
C ILE A 1 7.04 3.02 -8.89
N LEU A 2 6.32 3.72 -9.76
CA LEU A 2 5.60 3.14 -10.89
C LEU A 2 6.35 3.46 -12.18
N LEU A 3 6.44 2.47 -13.07
CA LEU A 3 7.03 2.59 -14.40
C LEU A 3 5.92 2.42 -15.43
N GLN A 4 5.68 3.47 -16.21
CA GLN A 4 4.61 3.51 -17.20
C GLN A 4 4.76 2.34 -18.19
N ASN A 5 3.67 1.59 -18.39
CA ASN A 5 3.63 0.42 -19.28
C ASN A 5 4.67 -0.67 -18.96
N HIS A 6 5.06 -0.80 -17.68
CA HIS A 6 6.03 -1.82 -17.28
C HIS A 6 5.66 -2.49 -15.96
N GLY A 7 5.58 -1.74 -14.86
CA GLY A 7 5.35 -2.33 -13.55
C GLY A 7 5.69 -1.38 -12.41
N LEU A 8 6.09 -1.95 -11.27
CA LEU A 8 6.50 -1.17 -10.10
C LEU A 8 7.85 -1.62 -9.56
N ILE A 9 8.51 -0.69 -8.87
CA ILE A 9 9.68 -0.96 -8.04
C ILE A 9 9.26 -0.71 -6.59
N ALA A 10 9.36 -1.75 -5.76
CA ALA A 10 9.15 -1.70 -4.31
C ALA A 10 10.50 -1.72 -3.59
N ILE A 11 10.60 -0.98 -2.49
CA ILE A 11 11.81 -0.83 -1.68
C ILE A 11 11.44 -1.09 -0.23
N GLY A 12 12.29 -1.79 0.51
CA GLY A 12 12.10 -2.09 1.93
C GLY A 12 13.40 -2.52 2.59
N GLY A 13 13.49 -2.41 3.91
CA GLY A 13 14.68 -2.80 4.69
C GLY A 13 14.91 -4.31 4.77
N THR A 14 13.90 -5.12 4.43
CA THR A 14 13.96 -6.59 4.39
C THR A 14 13.25 -7.12 3.15
N ALA A 15 13.54 -8.37 2.77
CA ALA A 15 12.83 -9.03 1.67
C ALA A 15 11.30 -9.10 1.92
N GLY A 16 10.90 -9.36 3.16
CA GLY A 16 9.48 -9.38 3.55
C GLY A 16 8.81 -8.01 3.38
N ALA A 17 9.51 -6.93 3.70
CA ALA A 17 9.00 -5.57 3.48
C ALA A 17 8.82 -5.24 1.99
N VAL A 18 9.76 -5.66 1.14
CA VAL A 18 9.66 -5.52 -0.32
C VAL A 18 8.46 -6.31 -0.86
N GLU A 19 8.28 -7.56 -0.43
CA GLU A 19 7.15 -8.39 -0.85
C GLU A 19 5.81 -7.80 -0.38
N ALA A 20 5.71 -7.42 0.90
CA ALA A 20 4.49 -6.82 1.46
C ALA A 20 4.11 -5.53 0.71
N THR A 21 5.08 -4.67 0.42
CA THR A 21 4.87 -3.45 -0.36
C THR A 21 4.40 -3.76 -1.77
N THR A 22 5.00 -4.76 -2.43
CA THR A 22 4.64 -5.18 -3.78
C THR A 22 3.20 -5.70 -3.84
N ARG A 23 2.83 -6.60 -2.92
CA ARG A 23 1.48 -7.16 -2.83
C ARG A 23 0.42 -6.10 -2.51
N MET A 24 0.74 -5.16 -1.62
CA MET A 24 -0.18 -4.06 -1.30
C MET A 24 -0.40 -3.13 -2.49
N ALA A 25 0.64 -2.85 -3.28
CA ALA A 25 0.52 -2.06 -4.50
C ALA A 25 -0.35 -2.78 -5.55
N GLU A 26 -0.12 -4.08 -5.78
CA GLU A 26 -0.90 -4.90 -6.72
C GLU A 26 -2.37 -4.99 -6.32
N LYS A 27 -2.66 -5.29 -5.05
CA LYS A 27 -4.03 -5.27 -4.51
C LYS A 27 -4.72 -3.92 -4.70
N SER A 28 -4.01 -2.83 -4.40
CA SER A 28 -4.56 -1.47 -4.51
C SER A 28 -4.85 -1.11 -5.97
N ALA A 29 -3.99 -1.50 -6.91
CA ALA A 29 -4.21 -1.32 -8.33
C ALA A 29 -5.44 -2.09 -8.81
N GLY A 30 -5.64 -3.33 -8.36
CA GLY A 30 -6.82 -4.13 -8.68
C GLY A 30 -8.13 -3.48 -8.19
N ILE A 31 -8.15 -3.01 -6.94
CA ILE A 31 -9.30 -2.29 -6.37
C ILE A 31 -9.57 -1.00 -7.17
N PHE A 32 -8.52 -0.24 -7.47
CA PHE A 32 -8.64 1.02 -8.21
C PHE A 32 -9.19 0.78 -9.62
N LEU A 33 -8.67 -0.21 -10.35
CA LEU A 33 -9.13 -0.55 -11.70
C LEU A 33 -10.61 -0.97 -11.70
N GLY A 34 -11.02 -1.79 -10.73
CA GLY A 34 -12.42 -2.18 -10.56
C GLY A 34 -13.32 -0.97 -10.30
N ALA A 35 -12.92 -0.09 -9.38
CA ALA A 35 -13.67 1.13 -9.08
C ALA A 35 -13.71 2.10 -10.26
N ALA A 36 -12.60 2.30 -10.97
CA ALA A 36 -12.52 3.14 -12.17
C ALA A 36 -13.50 2.68 -13.26
N SER A 37 -13.70 1.36 -13.38
CA SER A 37 -14.66 0.77 -14.31
C SER A 37 -16.13 1.01 -13.92
N LEU A 38 -16.39 1.47 -12.69
CA LEU A 38 -17.71 1.68 -12.10
C LEU A 38 -17.98 3.16 -11.73
N GLY A 39 -17.29 4.10 -12.37
CA GLY A 39 -17.47 5.54 -12.14
C GLY A 39 -16.41 6.19 -11.25
N GLY A 40 -15.40 5.45 -10.81
CA GLY A 40 -14.26 5.96 -10.06
C GLY A 40 -14.25 5.54 -8.59
N PRO A 41 -13.07 5.52 -7.95
CA PRO A 41 -12.95 5.24 -6.52
C PRO A 41 -13.46 6.40 -5.66
N VAL A 42 -14.10 6.07 -4.54
CA VAL A 42 -14.33 6.99 -3.43
C VAL A 42 -13.14 6.90 -2.48
N PHE A 43 -12.33 7.96 -2.41
CA PHE A 43 -11.14 7.99 -1.57
C PHE A 43 -11.46 8.25 -0.10
N LEU A 44 -10.55 7.80 0.77
CA LEU A 44 -10.62 8.14 2.19
C LEU A 44 -10.38 9.65 2.40
N PRO A 45 -11.10 10.29 3.34
CA PRO A 45 -10.82 11.65 3.76
C PRO A 45 -9.38 11.83 4.27
N PRO A 46 -8.73 12.99 4.03
CA PRO A 46 -7.33 13.20 4.41
C PRO A 46 -7.01 13.02 5.89
N ASP A 47 -7.95 13.33 6.79
CA ASP A 47 -7.83 13.11 8.23
C ASP A 47 -7.76 11.62 8.59
N GLN A 48 -8.53 10.78 7.92
CA GLN A 48 -8.47 9.33 8.10
C GLN A 48 -7.15 8.76 7.58
N VAL A 49 -6.66 9.26 6.44
CA VAL A 49 -5.36 8.87 5.89
C VAL A 49 -4.24 9.20 6.89
N ARG A 50 -4.22 10.44 7.42
CA ARG A 50 -3.22 10.86 8.42
C ARG A 50 -3.28 10.02 9.70
N ARG A 51 -4.49 9.73 10.18
CA ARG A 51 -4.68 8.89 11.37
C ARG A 51 -4.10 7.50 11.15
N ILE A 52 -4.35 6.88 9.98
CA ILE A 52 -3.85 5.54 9.64
C ILE A 52 -2.34 5.54 9.49
N SER A 53 -1.75 6.53 8.80
CA SER A 53 -0.30 6.60 8.58
C SER A 53 0.50 6.82 9.86
N GLY A 54 -0.08 7.51 10.85
CA GLY A 54 0.55 7.80 12.14
C GLY A 54 0.19 6.83 13.27
N ARG A 55 -0.42 5.67 12.96
CA ARG A 55 -0.89 4.71 13.96
C ARG A 55 0.26 4.21 14.86
N PRO A 56 0.21 4.42 16.19
CA PRO A 56 1.29 3.98 17.08
C PRO A 56 1.51 2.46 17.10
N ASP A 57 0.45 1.69 16.87
CA ASP A 57 0.47 0.22 16.87
C ASP A 57 1.07 -0.38 15.58
N GLU A 58 1.26 0.43 14.54
CA GLU A 58 1.80 -0.01 13.25
C GLU A 58 3.25 -0.50 13.38
N LEU A 59 4.05 0.13 14.25
CA LEU A 59 5.42 -0.34 14.54
C LEU A 59 5.43 -1.72 15.17
N TYR A 60 4.49 -2.00 16.08
CA TYR A 60 4.36 -3.32 16.69
C TYR A 60 3.95 -4.37 15.64
N ARG A 61 2.98 -4.04 14.78
CA ARG A 61 2.53 -4.90 13.68
C ARG A 61 3.68 -5.23 12.73
N GLN A 62 4.48 -4.24 12.34
CA GLN A 62 5.63 -4.43 11.44
C GLN A 62 6.68 -5.36 12.06
N LYS A 63 6.99 -5.22 13.35
CA LYS A 63 7.89 -6.14 14.07
C LYS A 63 7.35 -7.56 14.11
N ALA A 64 6.06 -7.74 14.44
CA ALA A 64 5.43 -9.05 14.48
C ALA A 64 5.47 -9.76 13.12
N LEU A 65 5.35 -9.00 12.03
CA LEU A 65 5.43 -9.48 10.65
C LEU A 65 6.87 -9.52 10.09
N LYS A 66 7.88 -9.16 10.88
CA LYS A 66 9.30 -9.10 10.47
C LYS A 66 9.55 -8.20 9.24
N LEU A 67 8.80 -7.11 9.16
CA LEU A 67 8.92 -6.10 8.09
C LEU A 67 9.93 -4.99 8.44
N ALA A 68 10.25 -4.84 9.73
CA ALA A 68 11.18 -3.85 10.26
C ALA A 68 12.20 -4.52 11.18
#